data_AF-A0A2R6DZI8-F1
#
_entry.id   AF-A0A2R6DZI8-F1
#
_cell.length_a   1.000
_cell.length_b   1.000
_cell.length_c   1.000
_cell.angle_alpha   90.00
_cell.angle_beta   90.00
_cell.angle_gamma   90.00
#
_symmetry.space_group_name_H-M   'P 1'
#
loop_
_entity.id
_entity.type
_entity.pdbx_description
1 polymer ?
#
loop_
_entity_poly.entity_id
_entity_poly.type
_entity_poly.pdbx_seq_one_letter_code
_entity_poly.pdbx_strand_id
1 'polypeptide(L)'
;ASGVEFAEGLMKNRYVGRTFIMPTQDERERAVRLKLNPIRSTVEGKTVTIIDDSIVRGTTSTQLVELLHEAGAEEAHVRIGAPPIIAPCYMGIDMASREELIAADRSVAEIRDEIKADSLSYLSIEAIAEALGRTEADLCLGCVTGEYPYDIEGERTDREVTRPTGQPSSADD
;
A
#
# COMPACT_ATOMS: atom_id res chain seq x y z
N ALA A 1 -17.94 -19.15 8.97
CA ALA A 1 -18.02 -17.89 8.22
C ALA A 1 -18.32 -16.78 9.23
N SER A 2 -17.56 -15.68 9.22
CA SER A 2 -17.54 -14.63 10.26
C SER A 2 -18.81 -13.76 10.34
N GLY A 3 -19.90 -14.10 9.63
CA GLY A 3 -21.12 -13.30 9.58
C GLY A 3 -20.99 -11.98 8.80
N VAL A 4 -19.83 -11.71 8.20
CA VAL A 4 -19.56 -10.50 7.41
C VAL A 4 -19.99 -10.73 5.97
N GLU A 5 -20.79 -9.81 5.44
CA GLU A 5 -21.20 -9.80 4.04
C GLU A 5 -20.07 -9.23 3.16
N PHE A 6 -19.69 -9.96 2.12
CA PHE A 6 -18.88 -9.40 1.04
C PHE A 6 -19.80 -8.69 0.06
N ALA A 7 -19.53 -7.41 -0.21
CA ALA A 7 -20.28 -6.62 -1.17
C ALA A 7 -19.36 -5.66 -1.93
N GLU A 8 -19.75 -5.34 -3.17
CA GLU A 8 -19.11 -4.24 -3.91
C GLU A 8 -19.53 -2.91 -3.27
N GLY A 9 -18.64 -2.33 -2.46
CA GLY A 9 -18.84 -1.01 -1.85
C GLY A 9 -18.28 0.15 -2.68
N LEU A 10 -17.35 -0.15 -3.61
CA LEU A 10 -16.65 0.81 -4.42
C LEU A 10 -16.58 0.31 -5.86
N MET A 11 -16.85 1.21 -6.81
CA MET A 11 -16.79 0.90 -8.24
C MET A 11 -15.70 1.70 -8.92
N LYS A 12 -14.77 0.97 -9.54
CA LYS A 12 -13.67 1.57 -10.31
C LYS A 12 -14.21 2.23 -11.58
N ASN A 13 -13.93 3.51 -11.73
CA ASN A 13 -14.22 4.22 -12.97
C ASN A 13 -13.19 3.83 -14.03
N ARG A 14 -13.66 3.06 -15.03
CA ARG A 14 -12.81 2.53 -16.11
C ARG A 14 -12.31 3.60 -17.09
N TYR A 15 -12.88 4.81 -17.04
CA TYR A 15 -12.62 5.88 -18.01
C TYR A 15 -11.76 7.02 -17.46
N VAL A 16 -11.19 6.88 -16.26
CA VAL A 16 -10.26 7.88 -15.72
C VAL A 16 -8.93 7.78 -16.46
N GLY A 17 -8.70 8.74 -17.37
CA GLY A 17 -7.44 8.93 -18.08
C GLY A 17 -6.34 9.56 -17.20
N ARG A 18 -5.15 9.77 -17.77
CA ARG A 18 -4.03 10.43 -17.08
C ARG A 18 -4.39 11.91 -16.84
N THR A 19 -4.39 12.34 -15.58
CA THR A 19 -4.77 13.69 -15.10
C THR A 19 -3.72 14.77 -15.35
N PHE A 20 -2.77 14.53 -16.27
CA PHE A 20 -1.53 15.31 -16.39
C PHE A 20 -1.74 16.76 -16.87
N ILE A 21 -2.85 17.04 -17.57
CA ILE A 21 -3.19 18.38 -18.07
C ILE A 21 -4.53 18.79 -17.46
N MET A 22 -4.51 19.21 -16.19
CA MET A 22 -5.64 19.91 -15.60
C MET A 22 -5.18 21.26 -15.04
N PRO A 23 -5.94 22.34 -15.31
CA PRO A 23 -5.48 23.71 -15.08
C PRO A 23 -5.47 24.12 -13.60
N THR A 24 -6.19 23.41 -12.72
CA THR A 24 -6.27 23.73 -11.29
C THR A 24 -6.02 22.53 -10.38
N GLN A 25 -5.54 22.79 -9.16
CA GLN A 25 -5.28 21.77 -8.13
C GLN A 25 -6.59 21.09 -7.68
N ASP A 26 -7.68 21.84 -7.55
CA ASP A 26 -9.01 21.34 -7.19
C ASP A 26 -9.56 20.34 -8.21
N GLU A 27 -9.31 20.56 -9.50
CA GLU A 27 -9.70 19.62 -10.55
C GLU A 27 -8.87 18.34 -10.49
N ARG A 28 -7.58 18.43 -10.15
CA ARG A 28 -6.74 17.24 -9.85
C ARG A 28 -7.30 16.42 -8.72
N GLU A 29 -7.62 17.04 -7.60
CA GLU A 29 -8.17 16.35 -6.43
C GLU A 29 -9.52 15.69 -6.77
N ARG A 30 -10.40 16.38 -7.52
CA ARG A 30 -11.65 15.81 -8.04
C ARG A 30 -11.42 14.64 -9.00
N ALA A 31 -10.40 14.66 -9.83
CA ALA A 31 -10.11 13.55 -10.73
C ALA A 31 -9.49 12.32 -10.05
N VAL A 32 -8.86 12.49 -8.88
CA VAL A 32 -8.50 11.36 -8.04
C VAL A 32 -9.76 10.78 -7.38
N ARG A 33 -10.66 11.63 -6.87
CA ARG A 33 -12.00 11.20 -6.40
C ARG A 33 -12.81 10.48 -7.48
N LEU A 34 -12.57 10.76 -8.77
CA LEU A 34 -13.23 10.08 -9.89
C LEU A 34 -12.80 8.62 -10.09
N LYS A 35 -11.66 8.16 -9.53
CA LYS A 35 -11.14 6.80 -9.75
C LYS A 35 -12.01 5.71 -9.14
N LEU A 36 -12.58 5.98 -7.96
CA LEU A 36 -13.42 5.05 -7.21
C LEU A 36 -14.70 5.79 -6.80
N ASN A 37 -15.86 5.20 -7.11
CA ASN A 37 -17.16 5.75 -6.72
C ASN A 37 -17.81 4.85 -5.67
N PRO A 38 -18.22 5.39 -4.51
CA PRO A 38 -18.86 4.60 -3.48
C PRO A 38 -20.29 4.25 -3.89
N ILE A 39 -20.69 3.01 -3.65
CA ILE A 39 -22.07 2.55 -3.83
C ILE A 39 -22.80 2.81 -2.52
N ARG A 40 -23.45 3.99 -2.40
CA ARG A 40 -24.10 4.45 -1.16
C ARG A 40 -25.03 3.40 -0.53
N SER A 41 -25.85 2.72 -1.34
CA SER A 41 -26.75 1.66 -0.85
C SER A 41 -26.04 0.50 -0.16
N THR A 42 -24.75 0.30 -0.45
CA THR A 42 -23.92 -0.73 0.18
C THR A 42 -23.25 -0.22 1.46
N VAL A 43 -22.90 1.07 1.52
CA VAL A 43 -22.00 1.67 2.52
C VAL A 43 -22.74 2.46 3.61
N GLU A 44 -23.82 3.15 3.27
CA GLU A 44 -24.53 4.08 4.16
C GLU A 44 -25.10 3.37 5.39
N GLY A 45 -24.80 3.92 6.58
CA GLY A 45 -25.23 3.39 7.87
C GLY A 45 -24.58 2.06 8.26
N LYS A 46 -23.41 1.71 7.68
CA LYS A 46 -22.70 0.46 7.99
C LYS A 46 -21.28 0.69 8.51
N THR A 47 -20.83 -0.25 9.34
CA THR A 47 -19.41 -0.52 9.58
C THR A 47 -18.82 -1.23 8.36
N VAL A 48 -17.83 -0.64 7.71
CA VAL A 48 -17.21 -1.17 6.49
C VAL A 48 -15.76 -1.56 6.74
N THR A 49 -15.34 -2.68 6.16
CA THR A 49 -13.92 -3.07 6.10
C THR A 49 -13.45 -3.01 4.66
N ILE A 50 -12.41 -2.22 4.40
CA ILE A 50 -11.73 -2.12 3.11
C ILE A 50 -10.49 -2.98 3.16
N ILE A 51 -10.26 -3.73 2.10
CA ILE A 51 -9.02 -4.47 1.88
C ILE A 51 -8.29 -3.81 0.71
N ASP A 52 -7.05 -3.40 0.96
CA ASP A 52 -6.16 -2.85 -0.08
C ASP A 52 -4.85 -3.66 -0.11
N ASP A 53 -4.10 -3.57 -1.20
CA ASP A 53 -2.85 -4.32 -1.36
C ASP A 53 -1.73 -3.80 -0.44
N SER A 54 -1.60 -2.49 -0.34
CA SER A 54 -0.46 -1.82 0.27
C SER A 54 -0.80 -0.37 0.64
N ILE A 55 -0.02 0.22 1.55
CA ILE A 55 0.00 1.66 1.78
C ILE A 55 1.43 2.15 1.60
N VAL A 56 1.66 2.95 0.56
CA VAL A 56 2.98 3.55 0.27
C VAL A 56 3.07 4.95 0.87
N ARG A 57 2.35 5.93 0.31
CA ARG A 57 2.36 7.33 0.75
C ARG A 57 1.17 7.73 1.65
N GLY A 58 0.22 6.82 1.86
CA GLY A 58 -1.01 7.08 2.63
C GLY A 58 -2.10 7.90 1.91
N THR A 59 -1.74 8.80 0.99
CA THR A 59 -2.69 9.75 0.37
C THR A 59 -3.93 9.11 -0.25
N THR A 60 -3.78 7.97 -0.93
CA THR A 60 -4.92 7.25 -1.53
C THR A 60 -5.81 6.62 -0.45
N SER A 61 -5.21 6.01 0.58
CA SER A 61 -5.94 5.42 1.70
C SER A 61 -6.71 6.47 2.49
N THR A 62 -6.09 7.63 2.77
CA THR A 62 -6.76 8.76 3.44
C THR A 62 -7.99 9.22 2.64
N GLN A 63 -7.83 9.46 1.33
CA GLN A 63 -8.94 9.86 0.47
C GLN A 63 -10.05 8.80 0.40
N LEU A 64 -9.68 7.52 0.44
CA LEU A 64 -10.65 6.42 0.38
C LEU A 64 -11.48 6.32 1.67
N VAL A 65 -10.83 6.46 2.83
CA VAL A 65 -11.52 6.49 4.13
C VAL A 65 -12.44 7.69 4.21
N GLU A 66 -11.97 8.88 3.82
CA GLU A 66 -12.81 10.09 3.74
C GLU A 66 -14.01 9.89 2.82
N LEU A 67 -13.80 9.29 1.64
CA LEU A 67 -14.87 9.03 0.66
C LEU A 67 -15.96 8.11 1.23
N LEU A 68 -15.61 7.13 2.07
CA LEU A 68 -16.58 6.23 2.69
C LEU A 68 -17.37 6.92 3.79
N HIS A 69 -16.73 7.74 4.62
CA HIS A 69 -17.44 8.57 5.59
C HIS A 69 -18.36 9.59 4.89
N GLU A 70 -17.90 10.23 3.81
CA GLU A 70 -18.74 11.11 2.96
C GLU A 70 -19.93 10.36 2.33
N ALA A 71 -19.80 9.05 2.10
CA ALA A 71 -20.87 8.17 1.62
C ALA A 71 -21.80 7.65 2.72
N GLY A 72 -21.53 7.97 3.99
CA GLY A 72 -22.36 7.63 5.14
C GLY A 72 -21.95 6.38 5.91
N ALA A 73 -20.72 5.88 5.77
CA ALA A 73 -20.21 4.80 6.62
C ALA A 73 -20.16 5.24 8.10
N GLU A 74 -20.60 4.36 9.01
CA GLU A 74 -20.52 4.59 10.46
C GLU A 74 -19.07 4.46 10.95
N GLU A 75 -18.38 3.42 10.48
CA GLU A 75 -16.98 3.14 10.77
C GLU A 75 -16.29 2.61 9.51
N ALA A 76 -15.03 2.98 9.31
CA ALA A 76 -14.16 2.52 8.22
C ALA A 76 -12.91 1.84 8.78
N HIS A 77 -12.82 0.53 8.60
CA HIS A 77 -11.67 -0.28 8.98
C HIS A 77 -10.83 -0.65 7.76
N VAL A 78 -9.50 -0.52 7.87
CA VAL A 78 -8.57 -0.78 6.78
C VAL A 78 -7.75 -2.04 7.06
N ARG A 79 -7.66 -2.95 6.09
CA ARG A 79 -6.85 -4.16 6.14
C ARG A 79 -5.93 -4.20 4.93
N ILE A 80 -4.63 -4.34 5.17
CA ILE A 80 -3.62 -4.25 4.14
C ILE A 80 -3.02 -5.62 3.87
N GLY A 81 -3.02 -6.04 2.60
CA GLY A 81 -2.52 -7.33 2.12
C GLY A 81 -0.99 -7.47 2.10
N ALA A 82 -0.28 -6.56 2.77
CA ALA A 82 1.17 -6.53 2.87
C ALA A 82 1.59 -6.07 4.27
N PRO A 83 2.85 -6.28 4.68
CA PRO A 83 3.42 -5.64 5.87
C PRO A 83 3.66 -4.14 5.58
N PRO A 84 3.92 -3.32 6.62
CA PRO A 84 4.27 -1.91 6.42
C PRO A 84 5.54 -1.77 5.56
N ILE A 85 5.46 -0.95 4.51
CA ILE A 85 6.59 -0.68 3.62
C ILE A 85 7.42 0.45 4.25
N ILE A 86 8.55 0.09 4.84
CA ILE A 86 9.40 1.00 5.61
C ILE A 86 10.63 1.47 4.82
N ALA A 87 10.97 0.80 3.71
CA ALA A 87 12.17 1.04 2.94
C ALA A 87 11.90 0.98 1.41
N PRO A 88 12.64 1.76 0.59
CA PRO A 88 12.50 1.76 -0.87
C PRO A 88 13.06 0.46 -1.48
N CYS A 89 12.56 0.04 -2.64
CA CYS A 89 13.09 -1.16 -3.30
C CYS A 89 14.35 -0.86 -4.11
N TYR A 90 15.39 -1.67 -3.93
CA TYR A 90 16.62 -1.64 -4.73
C TYR A 90 16.73 -2.84 -5.70
N MET A 91 15.68 -3.66 -5.77
CA MET A 91 15.61 -4.89 -6.57
C MET A 91 14.79 -4.70 -7.86
N GLY A 92 14.61 -3.45 -8.30
CA GLY A 92 13.98 -3.11 -9.59
C GLY A 92 12.48 -2.77 -9.53
N ILE A 93 11.88 -2.66 -8.35
CA ILE A 93 10.52 -2.11 -8.21
C ILE A 93 10.61 -0.60 -8.01
N ASP A 94 9.93 0.17 -8.85
CA ASP A 94 9.81 1.62 -8.70
C ASP A 94 9.01 1.95 -7.42
N MET A 95 9.64 2.62 -6.47
CA MET A 95 9.07 2.97 -5.17
C MET A 95 9.33 4.43 -4.83
N ALA A 96 8.47 4.98 -3.96
CA ALA A 96 8.67 6.32 -3.41
C ALA A 96 9.96 6.40 -2.58
N SER A 97 10.49 7.60 -2.37
CA SER A 97 11.66 7.78 -1.50
C SER A 97 11.30 7.41 -0.05
N ARG A 98 12.31 7.11 0.77
CA ARG A 98 12.09 6.74 2.19
C ARG A 98 11.26 7.77 2.95
N GLU A 99 11.50 9.06 2.71
CA GLU A 99 10.78 10.18 3.33
C GLU A 99 9.31 10.27 2.88
N GLU A 100 8.99 9.72 1.72
CA GLU A 100 7.63 9.68 1.18
C GLU A 100 6.83 8.44 1.64
N LEU A 101 7.49 7.47 2.27
CA LEU A 101 6.82 6.27 2.79
C LEU A 101 6.15 6.59 4.12
N ILE A 102 4.83 6.38 4.20
CA ILE A 102 4.07 6.70 5.42
C ILE A 102 4.55 5.91 6.63
N ALA A 103 5.04 4.68 6.41
CA ALA A 103 5.45 3.74 7.44
C ALA A 103 6.95 3.75 7.74
N ALA A 104 7.76 4.60 7.08
CA ALA A 104 9.19 4.66 7.34
C ALA A 104 9.52 4.98 8.81
N ASP A 105 8.81 5.96 9.39
CA ASP A 105 9.06 6.48 10.73
C ASP A 105 7.81 6.53 11.62
N ARG A 106 6.75 5.78 11.26
CA ARG A 106 5.46 5.80 11.98
C ARG A 106 5.03 4.41 12.41
N SER A 107 4.49 4.33 13.62
CA SER A 107 3.80 3.15 14.12
C SER A 107 2.46 2.93 13.39
N VAL A 108 1.95 1.70 13.43
CA VAL A 108 0.63 1.37 12.85
C VAL A 108 -0.50 2.25 13.43
N ALA A 109 -0.40 2.64 14.70
CA ALA A 109 -1.37 3.53 15.33
C ALA A 109 -1.31 4.95 14.75
N GLU A 110 -0.11 5.50 14.54
CA GLU A 110 0.06 6.81 13.92
C GLU A 110 -0.42 6.80 12.45
N ILE A 111 -0.14 5.72 11.72
CA ILE A 111 -0.62 5.57 10.33
C ILE A 111 -2.14 5.51 10.30
N ARG A 112 -2.77 4.74 11.20
CA ARG A 112 -4.24 4.67 11.33
C ARG A 112 -4.82 6.08 11.50
N ASP A 113 -4.24 6.86 12.40
CA ASP A 113 -4.73 8.20 12.72
C ASP A 113 -4.53 9.17 11.53
N GLU A 114 -3.41 9.04 10.82
CA GLU A 114 -3.12 9.84 9.62
C GLU A 114 -4.08 9.55 8.46
N ILE A 115 -4.44 8.28 8.24
CA ILE A 115 -5.44 7.91 7.23
C ILE A 115 -6.88 8.04 7.73
N LYS A 116 -7.07 8.44 8.99
CA LYS A 116 -8.37 8.66 9.66
C LYS A 116 -9.27 7.41 9.73
N ALA A 117 -8.67 6.22 9.78
CA ALA A 117 -9.42 4.97 9.88
C ALA A 117 -9.77 4.63 11.33
N ASP A 118 -10.91 3.97 11.57
CA ASP A 118 -11.29 3.49 12.90
C ASP A 118 -10.39 2.34 13.37
N SER A 119 -9.91 1.51 12.44
CA SER A 119 -8.87 0.51 12.72
C SER A 119 -8.02 0.22 11.50
N LEU A 120 -6.75 -0.12 11.72
CA LEU A 120 -5.79 -0.49 10.69
C LEU A 120 -5.08 -1.77 11.10
N SER A 121 -4.95 -2.73 10.17
CA SER A 121 -4.12 -3.91 10.36
C SER A 121 -3.39 -4.25 9.07
N TYR A 122 -2.14 -4.66 9.20
CA TYR A 122 -1.30 -5.17 8.13
C TYR A 122 -1.23 -6.69 8.19
N LEU A 123 -0.94 -7.31 7.04
CA LEU A 123 -0.60 -8.72 6.98
C LEU A 123 0.83 -8.92 7.51
N SER A 124 1.06 -9.98 8.29
CA SER A 124 2.39 -10.26 8.83
C SER A 124 3.28 -10.94 7.78
N ILE A 125 4.60 -10.86 7.99
CA ILE A 125 5.59 -11.52 7.11
C ILE A 125 5.39 -13.03 7.16
N GLU A 126 5.16 -13.58 8.35
CA GLU A 126 4.91 -15.00 8.58
C GLU A 126 3.70 -15.50 7.78
N ALA A 127 2.59 -14.74 7.83
CA ALA A 127 1.37 -15.07 7.11
C ALA A 127 1.57 -15.07 5.58
N ILE A 128 2.41 -14.18 5.06
CA ILE A 128 2.77 -14.14 3.63
C ILE A 128 3.63 -15.36 3.27
N ALA A 129 4.64 -15.67 4.07
CA ALA A 129 5.50 -16.83 3.84
C ALA A 129 4.67 -18.13 3.85
N GLU A 130 3.78 -18.29 4.83
CA GLU A 130 2.86 -19.42 4.92
C GLU A 130 1.95 -19.51 3.68
N ALA A 131 1.32 -18.41 3.27
CA ALA A 131 0.44 -18.38 2.11
C ALA A 131 1.16 -18.76 0.79
N LEU A 132 2.46 -18.48 0.68
CA LEU A 132 3.29 -18.84 -0.47
C LEU A 132 3.88 -20.26 -0.37
N GLY A 133 3.70 -20.96 0.76
CA GLY A 133 4.37 -22.23 1.02
C GLY A 133 5.90 -22.07 0.99
N ARG A 134 6.39 -21.00 1.61
CA ARG A 134 7.81 -20.61 1.70
C ARG A 134 8.18 -20.28 3.14
N THR A 135 9.48 -20.16 3.38
CA THR A 135 10.01 -19.56 4.61
C THR A 135 10.37 -18.11 4.36
N GLU A 136 10.51 -17.32 5.42
CA GLU A 136 10.95 -15.91 5.31
C GLU A 136 12.31 -15.79 4.61
N ALA A 137 13.21 -16.75 4.83
CA ALA A 137 14.53 -16.80 4.21
C ALA A 137 14.48 -16.99 2.68
N ASP A 138 13.40 -17.57 2.15
CA ASP A 138 13.19 -17.73 0.71
C ASP A 138 12.70 -16.43 0.03
N LEU A 139 12.32 -15.42 0.81
CA LEU A 139 11.74 -14.18 0.32
C LEU A 139 12.76 -13.03 0.39
N CYS A 140 12.62 -12.08 -0.53
CA CYS A 140 13.23 -10.77 -0.37
C CYS A 140 12.29 -9.90 0.47
N LEU A 141 12.74 -9.50 1.66
CA LEU A 141 11.94 -8.73 2.62
C LEU A 141 12.45 -7.30 2.81
N GLY A 142 13.37 -6.83 1.95
CA GLY A 142 14.06 -5.56 2.14
C GLY A 142 13.12 -4.35 2.29
N CYS A 143 12.05 -4.28 1.50
CA CYS A 143 11.13 -3.14 1.55
C CYS A 143 10.36 -3.03 2.89
N VAL A 144 10.26 -4.12 3.65
CA VAL A 144 9.49 -4.20 4.91
C VAL A 144 10.36 -4.42 6.15
N THR A 145 11.66 -4.68 5.96
CA THR A 145 12.64 -4.90 7.04
C THR A 145 13.82 -3.94 7.02
N GLY A 146 14.12 -3.32 5.87
CA GLY A 146 15.38 -2.60 5.64
C GLY A 146 16.59 -3.53 5.50
N GLU A 147 16.38 -4.85 5.35
CA GLU A 147 17.43 -5.85 5.20
C GLU A 147 17.36 -6.52 3.81
N TYR A 148 18.41 -6.36 3.00
CA TYR A 148 18.43 -6.76 1.58
C TYR A 148 19.36 -7.95 1.32
N PRO A 149 19.13 -8.71 0.24
CA PRO A 149 19.99 -9.83 -0.14
C PRO A 149 21.34 -9.40 -0.75
N TYR A 150 21.55 -8.10 -0.98
CA TYR A 150 22.76 -7.51 -1.53
C TYR A 150 23.25 -6.34 -0.67
N ASP A 151 24.51 -5.96 -0.82
CA ASP A 151 25.09 -4.81 -0.14
C ASP A 151 24.63 -3.50 -0.79
N ILE A 152 23.60 -2.91 -0.19
CA ILE A 152 23.06 -1.60 -0.57
C ILE A 152 23.58 -0.54 0.39
N GLU A 153 24.04 0.59 -0.14
CA GLU A 153 24.52 1.70 0.66
C GLU A 153 23.40 2.23 1.58
N GLY A 154 23.67 2.25 2.88
CA GLY A 154 22.72 2.74 3.90
C GLY A 154 21.74 1.69 4.42
N GLU A 155 21.71 0.48 3.85
CA GLU A 155 20.82 -0.60 4.29
C GLU A 155 21.59 -1.76 4.91
N ARG A 156 20.88 -2.64 5.63
CA ARG A 156 21.44 -3.85 6.21
C ARG A 156 21.32 -5.02 5.22
N THR A 157 22.11 -6.07 5.42
CA THR A 157 22.03 -7.30 4.64
C THR A 157 21.37 -8.42 5.46
N ASP A 158 20.46 -9.17 4.86
CA ASP A 158 19.76 -10.30 5.53
C ASP A 158 20.50 -11.64 5.41
N ARG A 159 21.46 -11.75 4.49
CA ARG A 159 22.25 -12.94 4.19
C ARG A 159 23.64 -12.59 3.65
N GLU A 160 24.53 -13.57 3.55
CA GLU A 160 25.85 -13.37 2.93
C GLU A 160 25.72 -12.99 1.46
N VAL A 161 26.32 -11.86 1.08
CA VAL A 161 26.21 -11.31 -0.27
C VAL A 161 27.05 -12.12 -1.23
N THR A 162 26.39 -12.74 -2.20
CA THR A 162 27.05 -13.43 -3.33
C THR A 162 26.75 -12.67 -4.61
N ARG A 163 27.76 -11.98 -5.17
CA ARG A 163 27.61 -11.27 -6.44
C ARG A 163 27.81 -12.24 -7.61
N PRO A 164 26.98 -12.17 -8.67
CA PRO A 164 27.22 -12.92 -9.90
C PRO A 164 28.62 -12.59 -10.44
N THR A 165 29.45 -13.59 -10.68
CA THR A 165 30.74 -13.41 -11.35
C THR A 165 30.49 -13.31 -12.86
N GLY A 166 30.33 -12.09 -13.37
CA GLY A 166 30.16 -11.80 -14.80
C GLY A 166 30.54 -10.35 -15.12
N GLN A 167 31.14 -10.12 -16.29
CA GLN A 167 31.45 -8.76 -16.76
C GLN A 167 30.16 -7.94 -16.87
N PRO A 168 30.19 -6.63 -16.54
CA PRO A 168 29.05 -5.77 -16.80
C PRO A 168 28.74 -5.82 -18.30
N SER A 169 27.58 -6.36 -18.68
CA SER A 169 27.06 -6.13 -20.02
C SER A 169 26.75 -4.64 -20.10
N SER A 170 27.35 -3.94 -21.06
CA SER A 170 26.97 -2.56 -21.36
C SER A 170 25.48 -2.53 -21.68
N ALA A 171 24.68 -1.98 -20.76
CA ALA A 171 23.25 -1.80 -20.94
C ALA A 171 22.94 -0.56 -21.82
N ASP A 172 23.76 -0.36 -22.85
CA ASP A 172 23.64 0.66 -23.88
C ASP A 172 23.76 -0.07 -25.24
N ASP A 173 22.68 -0.75 -25.65
CA ASP A 173 22.39 -1.13 -27.04
C ASP A 173 20.87 -1.15 -27.25
#